data_AF-A0A3D6A714-F1
#
_entry.id   AF-A0A3D6A714-F1
#
_cell.length_a   1.000
_cell.length_b   1.000
_cell.length_c   1.000
_cell.angle_alpha   90.00
_cell.angle_beta   90.00
_cell.angle_gamma   90.00
#
_symmetry.space_group_name_H-M   'P 1'
#
loop_
_entity.id
_entity.type
_entity.pdbx_description
1 polymer ?
#
loop_
_entity_poly.entity_id
_entity_poly.type
_entity_poly.pdbx_seq_one_letter_code
_entity_poly.pdbx_strand_id
1 'polypeptide(L)'
;ASLWGARKITESLSTTVKFDYSSQNEVDGEDTRMMKMMSPALNPNSQGRDITAIGLGLNYYFKDGGLSGHRLAAEWETPIDQKVNGVQLELDSVWTIGWQYAW
;
A
#
# COMPACT_ATOMS: atom_id res chain seq x y z
N ALA A 1 6.19 7.27 6.81
CA ALA A 1 7.21 7.75 5.86
C ALA A 1 7.08 6.98 4.57
N SER A 2 7.15 7.67 3.42
CA SER A 2 6.99 7.06 2.11
C SER A 2 8.13 7.48 1.20
N LEU A 3 8.76 6.51 0.56
CA LEU A 3 9.83 6.69 -0.42
C LEU A 3 9.38 6.08 -1.73
N TRP A 4 9.50 6.82 -2.83
CA TRP A 4 9.16 6.30 -4.14
C TRP A 4 10.19 6.75 -5.18
N GLY A 5 10.40 5.91 -6.18
CA GLY A 5 11.29 6.15 -7.29
C GLY A 5 10.69 5.59 -8.57
N ALA A 6 10.73 6.39 -9.63
CA ALA A 6 10.24 5.99 -10.94
C ALA A 6 11.35 6.16 -11.97
N ARG A 7 11.49 5.19 -12.87
CA ARG A 7 12.45 5.25 -13.97
C ARG A 7 11.82 4.78 -15.26
N LYS A 8 12.04 5.56 -16.32
CA LYS A 8 11.74 5.12 -17.70
C LYS A 8 12.83 4.15 -18.13
N ILE A 9 12.46 2.91 -18.43
CA ILE A 9 13.36 1.91 -19.00
C ILE A 9 13.44 2.12 -20.52
N THR A 10 12.31 2.46 -21.12
CA THR A 10 12.21 2.75 -22.56
C THR A 10 11.23 3.90 -22.76
N GLU A 11 11.20 4.44 -23.97
CA GLU A 11 10.19 5.38 -24.43
C GLU A 11 8.75 4.93 -24.13
N SER A 12 8.48 3.63 -24.18
CA SER A 12 7.16 3.01 -23.98
C SER A 12 7.01 2.30 -22.63
N LEU A 13 8.07 2.14 -21.84
CA LEU A 13 8.03 1.37 -20.60
C LEU A 13 8.65 2.16 -19.44
N SER A 14 7.91 2.25 -18.35
CA SER A 14 8.34 2.84 -17.09
C SER A 14 8.08 1.90 -15.93
N THR A 15 8.96 1.94 -14.95
CA THR A 15 8.88 1.13 -13.74
C THR A 15 8.90 2.08 -12.55
N THR A 16 8.10 1.78 -11.55
CA THR A 16 8.04 2.48 -10.27
C THR A 16 8.34 1.50 -9.15
N VAL A 17 9.02 1.99 -8.13
CA VAL A 17 9.26 1.29 -6.88
C VAL A 17 8.82 2.22 -5.76
N LYS A 18 8.05 1.70 -4.83
CA LYS A 18 7.53 2.43 -3.68
C LYS A 18 7.85 1.63 -2.42
N PHE A 19 8.20 2.33 -1.36
CA PHE A 19 8.45 1.79 -0.05
C PHE A 19 7.70 2.66 0.96
N ASP A 20 6.77 2.06 1.68
CA ASP A 20 5.91 2.72 2.63
C ASP A 20 6.17 2.14 4.02
N TYR A 21 6.50 3.01 4.97
CA TYR A 21 6.63 2.68 6.38
C TYR A 21 5.59 3.47 7.16
N SER A 22 4.66 2.79 7.80
CA SER A 22 3.66 3.39 8.68
C SER A 22 3.91 2.91 10.10
N SER A 23 3.99 3.85 11.04
CA SER A 23 4.05 3.53 12.47
C SER A 23 2.90 4.25 13.14
N GLN A 24 2.00 3.47 13.72
CA GLN A 24 0.84 3.93 14.45
C GLN A 24 1.08 3.65 15.93
N ASN A 25 1.28 4.72 16.69
CA ASN A 25 1.38 4.63 18.14
C ASN A 25 0.04 4.22 18.75
N GLU A 26 0.10 3.64 19.94
CA GLU A 26 -1.07 3.34 20.76
C GLU A 26 -1.89 4.60 21.01
N VAL A 27 -3.21 4.44 21.11
CA VAL A 27 -4.11 5.56 21.35
C VAL A 27 -3.87 6.07 22.77
N ASP A 28 -3.42 7.31 22.91
CA ASP A 28 -3.24 7.95 24.21
C ASP A 28 -4.58 8.51 24.70
N GLY A 29 -5.26 7.75 25.57
CA GLY A 29 -6.56 8.11 26.14
C GLY A 29 -7.47 6.90 26.39
N GLU A 30 -8.42 7.07 27.31
CA GLU A 30 -9.42 6.06 27.67
C GLU A 30 -10.80 6.73 27.79
N ASP A 31 -11.80 6.22 27.06
CA ASP A 31 -13.19 6.55 27.35
C ASP A 31 -13.67 5.63 28.49
N THR A 32 -13.95 6.21 29.65
CA THR A 32 -14.40 5.47 30.85
C THR A 32 -15.74 4.77 30.67
N ARG A 33 -16.48 5.06 29.59
CA ARG A 33 -17.72 4.36 29.21
C ARG A 33 -17.45 3.09 28.39
N MET A 34 -16.22 2.89 27.91
CA MET A 34 -15.83 1.72 27.12
C MET A 34 -15.19 0.66 28.01
N MET A 35 -15.82 -0.51 28.12
CA MET A 35 -15.29 -1.64 28.89
C MET A 35 -14.16 -2.34 28.12
N LYS A 36 -12.92 -1.98 28.43
CA LYS A 36 -11.69 -2.51 27.80
C LYS A 36 -11.57 -4.05 27.80
N MET A 37 -12.18 -4.73 28.77
CA MET A 37 -12.16 -6.20 28.86
C MET A 37 -13.13 -6.90 27.90
N MET A 38 -14.06 -6.19 27.27
CA MET A 38 -15.03 -6.81 26.36
C MET A 38 -14.47 -7.10 24.97
N SER A 39 -13.46 -6.35 24.51
CA SER A 39 -12.84 -6.57 23.20
C SER A 39 -11.45 -5.94 23.12
N PRO A 40 -10.46 -6.62 22.49
CA PRO A 40 -9.16 -6.05 22.18
C PRO A 40 -9.23 -4.75 21.37
N ALA A 41 -10.26 -4.57 20.55
CA ALA A 41 -10.48 -3.34 19.77
C ALA A 41 -10.82 -2.12 20.65
N LEU A 42 -11.33 -2.34 21.86
CA LEU A 42 -11.65 -1.28 22.84
C LEU A 42 -10.48 -0.98 23.78
N ASN A 43 -9.36 -1.71 23.66
CA ASN A 43 -8.17 -1.49 24.46
C ASN A 43 -7.19 -0.57 23.71
N PRO A 44 -6.93 0.67 24.17
CA PRO A 44 -5.99 1.60 23.54
C PRO A 44 -4.57 1.02 23.40
N ASN A 45 -4.15 0.15 24.33
CA ASN A 45 -2.85 -0.54 24.32
C ASN A 45 -2.77 -1.67 23.26
N SER A 46 -3.87 -1.96 22.55
CA SER A 46 -3.94 -2.99 21.49
C SER A 46 -4.15 -2.40 20.09
N GLN A 47 -3.94 -1.08 19.96
CA GLN A 47 -4.13 -0.35 18.70
C GLN A 47 -2.82 0.15 18.07
N GLY A 48 -1.66 -0.23 18.63
CA GLY A 48 -0.36 0.03 18.01
C GLY A 48 -0.11 -0.86 16.79
N ARG A 49 0.35 -0.27 15.69
CA ARG A 49 0.66 -1.01 14.46
C ARG A 49 1.80 -0.36 13.68
N ASP A 50 2.87 -1.13 13.48
CA ASP A 50 3.93 -0.80 12.53
C ASP A 50 3.78 -1.69 11.28
N ILE A 51 3.62 -1.06 10.11
CA ILE A 51 3.56 -1.76 8.82
C ILE A 51 4.64 -1.21 7.92
N THR A 52 5.41 -2.11 7.34
CA THR A 52 6.34 -1.84 6.24
C THR A 52 5.84 -2.54 4.99
N ALA A 53 5.58 -1.79 3.92
CA ALA A 53 5.16 -2.30 2.63
C ALA A 53 6.12 -1.88 1.52
N ILE A 54 6.25 -2.76 0.52
CA ILE A 54 6.95 -2.46 -0.72
C ILE A 54 5.98 -2.60 -1.89
N GLY A 55 6.06 -1.66 -2.82
CA GLY A 55 5.29 -1.65 -4.06
C GLY A 55 6.22 -1.65 -5.27
N LEU A 56 5.89 -2.45 -6.27
CA LEU A 56 6.51 -2.44 -7.59
C LEU A 56 5.43 -2.15 -8.62
N GLY A 57 5.64 -1.14 -9.45
CA GLY A 57 4.73 -0.78 -10.53
C GLY A 57 5.42 -0.84 -11.89
N LEU A 58 4.66 -1.27 -12.88
CA LEU A 58 5.04 -1.30 -14.27
C LEU A 58 3.99 -0.56 -15.07
N ASN A 59 4.45 0.30 -15.97
CA ASN A 59 3.61 1.14 -16.80
C ASN A 59 4.11 1.06 -18.24
N TYR A 60 3.28 0.47 -19.10
CA TYR A 60 3.53 0.34 -20.52
C TYR A 60 2.60 1.28 -21.29
N TYR A 61 3.18 2.16 -22.11
CA TYR A 61 2.47 3.11 -22.96
C TYR A 61 2.66 2.73 -24.43
N PHE A 62 1.56 2.41 -25.11
CA PHE A 62 1.55 2.12 -26.53
C PHE A 62 1.64 3.44 -27.30
N LYS A 63 2.82 3.70 -27.87
CA LYS A 63 3.11 4.92 -28.64
C LYS A 63 2.66 4.82 -30.10
N ASP A 64 2.95 3.69 -30.73
CA ASP A 64 2.82 3.52 -32.18
C ASP A 64 1.93 2.31 -32.54
N GLY A 65 1.22 2.42 -33.68
CA GLY A 65 0.33 1.37 -34.21
C GLY A 65 -1.15 1.57 -33.86
N GLY A 66 -1.99 0.58 -34.18
CA GLY A 66 -3.45 0.66 -33.98
C GLY A 66 -3.92 0.72 -32.51
N LEU A 67 -2.98 0.61 -31.56
CA LEU A 67 -3.21 0.71 -30.12
C LEU A 67 -2.56 1.97 -29.51
N SER A 68 -2.16 2.94 -30.35
CA SER A 68 -1.60 4.20 -29.86
C SER A 68 -2.57 4.92 -28.91
N GLY A 69 -2.06 5.40 -27.77
CA GLY A 69 -2.87 6.09 -26.76
C GLY A 69 -3.37 5.17 -25.64
N HIS A 70 -3.17 3.85 -25.74
CA HIS A 70 -3.39 2.95 -24.62
C HIS A 70 -2.20 2.94 -23.65
N ARG A 71 -2.50 2.88 -22.35
CA ARG A 71 -1.55 2.68 -21.28
C ARG A 71 -2.02 1.53 -20.40
N LEU A 72 -1.15 0.57 -20.17
CA LEU A 72 -1.35 -0.49 -19.19
C LEU A 72 -0.47 -0.22 -17.99
N ALA A 73 -1.06 -0.35 -16.81
CA ALA A 73 -0.40 -0.26 -15.53
C ALA A 73 -0.61 -1.58 -14.78
N ALA A 74 0.44 -2.09 -14.15
CA ALA A 74 0.36 -3.21 -13.24
C ALA A 74 1.16 -2.83 -12.00
N GLU A 75 0.53 -2.87 -10.84
CA GLU A 75 1.14 -2.55 -9.56
C GLU A 75 0.95 -3.74 -8.63
N TRP A 76 2.04 -4.10 -7.94
CA TRP A 76 2.06 -5.13 -6.93
C TRP A 76 2.56 -4.53 -5.64
N GLU A 77 1.78 -4.63 -4.59
CA GLU A 77 2.14 -4.17 -3.25
C GLU A 77 2.12 -5.34 -2.28
N THR A 78 3.20 -5.52 -1.53
CA THR A 78 3.31 -6.57 -0.52
C THR A 78 3.79 -5.97 0.80
N PRO A 79 3.07 -6.22 1.91
CA PRO A 79 3.54 -5.86 3.24
C PRO A 79 4.64 -6.84 3.65
N ILE A 80 5.87 -6.34 3.82
CA ILE A 80 7.04 -7.14 4.20
C ILE A 80 7.06 -7.42 5.70
N ASP A 81 6.72 -6.41 6.51
CA ASP A 81 6.76 -6.51 7.96
C ASP A 81 5.50 -5.89 8.55
N GLN A 82 4.86 -6.63 9.44
CA GLN A 82 3.65 -6.22 10.13
C GLN A 82 3.81 -6.56 11.60
N LYS A 83 4.19 -5.56 12.39
CA LYS A 83 4.25 -5.68 13.83
C LYS A 83 3.00 -5.05 14.41
N VAL A 84 2.04 -5.89 14.77
CA VAL A 84 0.78 -5.49 15.38
C VAL A 84 0.80 -5.76 16.88
N ASN A 85 0.42 -4.77 17.69
CA ASN A 85 0.18 -4.98 19.11
C ASN A 85 -1.25 -5.52 19.30
N GLY A 86 -1.44 -6.84 19.21
CA GLY A 86 -2.74 -7.50 19.45
C GLY A 86 -3.28 -8.30 18.25
N VAL A 87 -4.57 -8.66 18.30
CA VAL A 87 -5.24 -9.37 17.19
C VAL A 87 -5.70 -8.35 16.15
N GLN A 88 -4.91 -8.17 15.10
CA GLN A 88 -5.26 -7.36 13.94
C GLN A 88 -5.16 -8.22 12.67
N LEU A 89 -5.94 -7.86 11.64
CA LEU A 89 -5.94 -8.57 10.37
C LEU A 89 -4.59 -8.41 9.67
N GLU A 90 -4.04 -9.52 9.21
CA GLU A 90 -2.86 -9.55 8.35
C GLU A 90 -3.20 -8.87 7.02
N LEU A 91 -2.33 -7.98 6.56
CA LEU A 91 -2.41 -7.43 5.21
C LEU A 91 -1.83 -8.45 4.24
N ASP A 92 -2.60 -8.81 3.22
CA ASP A 92 -2.15 -9.66 2.13
C ASP A 92 -1.51 -8.85 1.01
N SER A 93 -0.79 -9.55 0.13
CA SER A 93 -0.27 -8.93 -1.09
C SER A 93 -1.40 -8.55 -2.05
N VAL A 94 -1.37 -7.32 -2.55
CA VAL A 94 -2.39 -6.77 -3.45
C VAL A 94 -1.81 -6.59 -4.84
N TRP A 95 -2.57 -7.02 -5.85
CA TRP A 95 -2.29 -6.77 -7.26
C TRP A 95 -3.34 -5.81 -7.82
N THR A 96 -2.88 -4.74 -8.45
CA THR A 96 -3.71 -3.74 -9.11
C THR A 96 -3.34 -3.70 -10.58
N ILE A 97 -4.33 -3.88 -11.45
CA ILE A 97 -4.14 -3.78 -12.91
C ILE A 97 -5.01 -2.63 -13.40
N GLY A 98 -4.40 -1.70 -14.12
CA GLY A 98 -5.04 -0.54 -14.70
C GLY A 98 -4.88 -0.52 -16.22
N TRP A 99 -5.94 -0.14 -16.91
CA TRP A 99 -5.87 0.20 -18.32
C TRP A 99 -6.47 1.58 -18.51
N GLN A 100 -5.73 2.43 -19.21
CA GLN A 100 -6.13 3.78 -19.54
C GLN A 100 -6.04 3.97 -21.05
N TYR A 101 -7.00 4.69 -21.60
CA TYR A 101 -6.95 5.17 -22.98
C TYR A 101 -6.95 6.70 -22.95
N ALA A 102 -6.00 7.30 -23.66
CA ALA A 102 -5.91 8.74 -23.88
C ALA A 102 -6.01 9.00 -25.38
N TRP A 103 -6.98 9.85 -25.77
CA TRP A 103 -7.21 10.29 -27.15
C TRP A 103 -6.54 11.64 -27.43
#